data_AF-A0A960BD44-F1
#
_entry.id   AF-A0A960BD44-F1
#
_cell.length_a   1.000
_cell.length_b   1.000
_cell.length_c   1.000
_cell.angle_alpha   90.00
_cell.angle_beta   90.00
_cell.angle_gamma   90.00
#
_symmetry.space_group_name_H-M   'P 1'
#
loop_
_entity.id
_entity.type
_entity.pdbx_description
1 polymer ?
#
loop_
_entity_poly.entity_id
_entity_poly.type
_entity_poly.pdbx_seq_one_letter_code
_entity_poly.pdbx_strand_id
1 'polypeptide(L)'
;MKQYNAEQWDRHYATLVAAQRKIITEKRYTTCRDKSINPTFKWVKTVKTKANVKSKIPGTSKKQPATLVTARLRVQGFTLPITAHMFYEGGAWHWSMTNGNLQGCKK
;
A
#
# COMPACT_ATOMS: atom_id res chain seq x y z
N MET A 1 -19.80 -7.67 1.19
CA MET A 1 -19.06 -7.95 2.44
C MET A 1 -17.86 -7.02 2.50
N LYS A 2 -17.63 -6.31 3.60
CA LYS A 2 -16.39 -5.52 3.79
C LYS A 2 -15.24 -6.48 4.12
N GLN A 3 -14.12 -6.41 3.38
CA GLN A 3 -12.95 -7.26 3.61
C GLN A 3 -12.19 -6.88 4.89
N TYR A 4 -12.19 -5.59 5.24
CA TYR A 4 -11.52 -5.06 6.44
C TYR A 4 -12.43 -4.05 7.14
N ASN A 5 -12.36 -3.99 8.47
CA ASN A 5 -13.02 -3.00 9.33
C ASN A 5 -12.07 -1.82 9.65
N ALA A 6 -12.58 -0.80 10.36
CA ALA A 6 -11.81 0.39 10.73
C ALA A 6 -10.53 0.08 11.52
N GLU A 7 -10.61 -0.77 12.54
CA GLU A 7 -9.47 -1.15 13.38
C GLU A 7 -8.36 -1.84 12.56
N GLN A 8 -8.73 -2.69 11.60
CA GLN A 8 -7.78 -3.32 10.68
C GLN A 8 -7.10 -2.29 9.78
N TRP A 9 -7.81 -1.23 9.37
CA TRP A 9 -7.20 -0.14 8.60
C TRP A 9 -6.23 0.70 9.44
N ASP A 10 -6.51 0.93 10.72
CA ASP A 10 -5.58 1.62 11.63
C ASP A 10 -4.26 0.85 11.75
N ARG A 11 -4.35 -0.48 11.93
CA ARG A 11 -3.16 -1.35 11.93
C ARG A 11 -2.40 -1.29 10.60
N HIS A 12 -3.11 -1.25 9.47
CA HIS A 12 -2.47 -1.10 8.16
C HIS A 12 -1.79 0.27 8.00
N TYR A 13 -2.40 1.33 8.51
CA TYR A 13 -1.81 2.67 8.49
C TYR A 13 -0.48 2.72 9.25
N ALA A 14 -0.37 2.03 10.38
CA ALA A 14 0.87 1.93 11.14
C ALA A 14 2.04 1.30 10.34
N THR A 15 1.74 0.42 9.38
CA THR A 15 2.74 -0.21 8.50
C THR A 15 3.24 0.71 7.38
N LEU A 16 2.59 1.87 7.16
CA LEU A 16 2.98 2.77 6.10
C LEU A 16 4.29 3.50 6.40
N VAL A 17 5.06 3.71 5.34
CA VAL A 17 6.28 4.52 5.32
C VAL A 17 6.02 5.91 5.91
N ALA A 18 6.94 6.39 6.76
CA ALA A 18 6.74 7.59 7.57
C ALA A 18 6.44 8.83 6.72
N ALA A 19 7.04 8.92 5.53
CA ALA A 19 6.78 10.01 4.60
C ALA A 19 5.32 10.10 4.14
N GLN A 20 4.61 8.96 4.01
CA GLN A 20 3.19 8.96 3.64
C GLN A 20 2.26 9.22 4.83
N ARG A 21 2.64 8.78 6.03
CA ARG A 21 1.91 9.11 7.28
C ARG A 21 1.93 10.61 7.59
N LYS A 22 2.88 11.37 7.03
CA LYS A 22 2.90 12.85 7.10
C LYS A 22 1.96 13.52 6.09
N ILE A 23 1.47 12.79 5.09
CA ILE A 23 0.64 13.33 4.01
C ILE A 23 -0.84 13.01 4.22
N ILE A 24 -1.14 11.80 4.69
CA ILE A 24 -2.50 11.35 5.00
C ILE A 24 -2.54 11.01 6.47
N THR A 25 -3.41 11.64 7.24
CA THR A 25 -3.62 11.31 8.66
C THR A 25 -4.30 9.95 8.80
N GLU A 26 -4.11 9.29 9.93
CA GLU A 26 -4.74 8.00 10.23
C GLU A 26 -6.26 8.05 10.08
N LYS A 27 -6.91 9.03 10.73
CA LYS A 27 -8.37 9.24 10.61
C LYS A 27 -8.82 9.36 9.16
N ARG A 28 -8.07 10.08 8.31
CA ARG A 28 -8.40 10.24 6.89
C ARG A 28 -8.19 8.95 6.11
N TYR A 29 -7.11 8.23 6.39
CA TYR A 29 -6.83 6.91 5.81
C TYR A 29 -7.97 5.94 6.12
N THR A 30 -8.32 5.78 7.40
CA THR A 30 -9.34 4.84 7.86
C THR A 30 -10.71 5.20 7.30
N THR A 31 -11.10 6.48 7.34
CA THR A 31 -12.37 6.94 6.75
C THR A 31 -12.43 6.67 5.24
N CYS A 32 -11.35 6.94 4.50
CA CYS A 32 -11.27 6.70 3.06
C CYS A 32 -11.42 5.20 2.73
N ARG A 33 -10.65 4.36 3.43
CA ARG A 33 -10.56 2.93 3.14
C ARG A 33 -11.81 2.16 3.58
N ASP A 34 -12.45 2.59 4.67
CA ASP A 34 -13.71 2.01 5.14
C ASP A 34 -14.90 2.33 4.22
N LYS A 35 -14.89 3.50 3.55
CA LYS A 35 -15.90 3.87 2.53
C LYS A 35 -15.68 3.20 1.19
N SER A 36 -14.46 2.74 0.88
CA SER A 36 -14.17 2.10 -0.39
C SER A 36 -14.80 0.70 -0.46
N ILE A 37 -15.44 0.40 -1.60
CA ILE A 37 -15.83 -0.99 -1.91
C ILE A 37 -14.54 -1.77 -2.12
N ASN A 38 -14.13 -2.52 -1.10
CA ASN A 38 -12.94 -3.36 -1.18
C ASN A 38 -13.26 -4.56 -2.07
N PRO A 39 -12.66 -4.69 -3.27
CA PRO A 39 -12.88 -5.86 -4.08
C PRO A 39 -12.28 -7.06 -3.34
N THR A 40 -13.01 -8.16 -3.27
CA THR A 40 -12.44 -9.40 -2.74
C THR A 40 -11.33 -9.86 -3.67
N PHE A 41 -10.11 -9.93 -3.16
CA PHE A 41 -8.96 -10.46 -3.88
C PHE A 41 -8.36 -11.66 -3.16
N LYS A 42 -7.83 -12.60 -3.93
CA LYS A 42 -7.00 -13.70 -3.42
C LYS A 42 -5.56 -13.51 -3.89
N TRP A 43 -4.62 -13.62 -2.95
CA TRP A 43 -3.21 -13.71 -3.30
C TRP A 43 -2.97 -15.02 -4.06
N VAL A 44 -2.44 -14.95 -5.28
CA VAL A 44 -2.15 -16.15 -6.08
C VAL A 44 -0.69 -16.53 -5.87
N LYS A 45 0.23 -15.64 -6.24
CA LYS A 45 1.67 -15.83 -6.04
C LYS A 45 2.46 -14.54 -6.18
N THR A 46 3.62 -14.49 -5.54
CA THR A 46 4.67 -13.53 -5.87
C THR A 46 5.27 -13.91 -7.22
N VAL A 47 5.37 -12.95 -8.14
CA VAL A 47 5.95 -13.13 -9.47
C VAL A 47 7.42 -12.74 -9.47
N LYS A 48 7.75 -11.61 -8.82
CA LYS A 48 9.09 -11.05 -8.84
C LYS A 48 9.32 -10.19 -7.61
N THR A 49 10.52 -10.29 -7.05
CA THR A 49 11.01 -9.40 -6.01
C THR A 49 12.30 -8.74 -6.49
N LYS A 50 12.43 -7.43 -6.32
CA LYS A 50 13.67 -6.69 -6.61
C LYS A 50 14.04 -5.83 -5.41
N ALA A 51 15.09 -6.22 -4.70
CA ALA A 51 15.57 -5.53 -3.51
C ALA A 51 16.54 -4.38 -3.85
N ASN A 52 16.78 -3.49 -2.89
CA ASN A 52 17.76 -2.41 -2.92
C ASN A 52 17.66 -1.47 -4.14
N VAL A 53 16.44 -1.26 -4.65
CA VAL A 53 16.20 -0.29 -5.71
C VAL A 53 15.99 1.08 -5.06
N LYS A 54 16.75 2.10 -5.47
CA LYS A 54 16.41 3.48 -5.12
C LYS A 54 15.11 3.87 -5.82
N SER A 55 14.01 3.91 -5.07
CA SER A 55 12.69 4.26 -5.60
C SER A 55 12.15 5.52 -4.93
N LYS A 56 11.32 6.26 -5.66
CA LYS A 56 10.61 7.44 -5.15
C LYS A 56 9.42 6.96 -4.31
N ILE A 57 9.30 7.47 -3.09
CA ILE A 57 8.13 7.16 -2.25
C ILE A 57 6.92 7.85 -2.88
N PRO A 58 5.85 7.11 -3.25
CA PRO A 58 4.68 7.68 -3.91
C PRO A 58 4.09 8.85 -3.11
N GLY A 59 3.71 9.92 -3.81
CA GLY A 59 3.20 11.16 -3.21
C GLY A 59 4.23 12.11 -2.59
N THR A 60 5.53 11.78 -2.63
CA THR A 60 6.60 12.61 -2.04
C THR A 60 7.71 12.87 -3.06
N SER A 61 8.66 13.77 -2.76
CA SER A 61 9.91 13.94 -3.53
C SER A 61 11.05 13.01 -3.07
N LYS A 62 10.89 12.29 -1.95
CA LYS A 62 11.95 11.49 -1.33
C LYS A 62 12.21 10.20 -2.11
N LYS A 63 13.49 9.82 -2.21
CA LYS A 63 13.94 8.53 -2.74
C LYS A 63 14.71 7.78 -1.67
N GLN A 64 14.45 6.49 -1.51
CA GLN A 64 15.20 5.64 -0.59
C GLN A 64 15.23 4.18 -1.07
N PRO A 65 16.10 3.33 -0.49
CA PRO A 65 16.13 1.91 -0.82
C PRO A 65 14.76 1.26 -0.62
N ALA A 66 14.34 0.51 -1.63
CA ALA A 66 13.06 -0.15 -1.68
C ALA A 66 13.20 -1.59 -2.16
N THR A 67 12.29 -2.42 -1.69
CA THR A 67 12.00 -3.73 -2.25
C THR A 67 10.70 -3.66 -3.03
N LEU A 68 10.79 -3.95 -4.31
CA LEU A 68 9.64 -4.02 -5.21
C LEU A 68 9.11 -5.44 -5.22
N VAL A 69 7.84 -5.62 -4.89
CA VAL A 69 7.17 -6.92 -4.91
C VAL A 69 6.09 -6.86 -5.98
N THR A 70 6.25 -7.65 -7.04
CA THR A 70 5.21 -7.88 -8.04
C THR A 70 4.50 -9.18 -7.71
N ALA A 71 3.18 -9.13 -7.54
CA ALA A 71 2.34 -10.28 -7.22
C ALA A 71 1.19 -10.41 -8.21
N ARG A 72 0.73 -11.64 -8.46
CA ARG A 72 -0.54 -11.89 -9.15
C ARG A 72 -1.64 -12.01 -8.11
N LEU A 73 -2.67 -11.20 -8.27
CA LEU A 73 -3.91 -11.27 -7.50
C LEU A 73 -5.03 -11.77 -8.39
N ARG A 74 -5.94 -12.56 -7.81
CA ARG A 74 -7.22 -12.87 -8.44
C ARG A 74 -8.27 -11.93 -7.86
N VAL A 75 -8.89 -11.12 -8.70
CA VAL A 75 -9.90 -10.11 -8.36
C VAL A 75 -11.13 -10.35 -9.21
N GLN A 76 -12.29 -10.61 -8.60
CA GLN A 76 -13.57 -10.80 -9.31
C GLN A 76 -13.48 -11.77 -10.52
N GLY A 77 -12.75 -12.87 -10.35
CA GLY A 77 -12.57 -13.87 -11.41
C GLY A 77 -11.34 -13.64 -12.31
N PHE A 78 -10.85 -12.41 -12.45
CA PHE A 78 -9.68 -12.06 -13.27
C PHE A 78 -8.37 -12.19 -12.49
N THR A 79 -7.27 -12.57 -13.16
CA THR A 79 -5.93 -12.57 -12.56
C THR A 79 -5.11 -11.42 -13.11
N LEU A 80 -4.65 -10.53 -12.23
CA LEU A 80 -3.96 -9.29 -12.60
C LEU A 80 -2.64 -9.17 -11.82
N PRO A 81 -1.55 -8.68 -12.44
CA PRO A 81 -0.33 -8.35 -11.72
C PRO A 81 -0.47 -6.99 -11.01
N ILE A 82 0.00 -6.92 -9.76
CA ILE A 82 0.19 -5.67 -9.03
C ILE A 82 1.65 -5.53 -8.64
N THR A 83 2.15 -4.31 -8.59
CA THR A 83 3.48 -4.01 -8.05
C THR A 83 3.34 -3.07 -6.87
N ALA A 84 3.81 -3.52 -5.71
CA ALA A 84 3.86 -2.73 -4.49
C ALA A 84 5.33 -2.46 -4.11
N HIS A 85 5.54 -1.36 -3.38
CA HIS A 85 6.86 -0.98 -2.88
C HIS A 85 6.86 -1.06 -1.36
N MET A 86 7.87 -1.76 -0.83
CA MET A 86 8.26 -1.66 0.57
C MET A 86 9.52 -0.81 0.67
N PHE A 87 9.58 0.07 1.66
CA PHE A 87 10.74 0.93 1.93
C PHE A 87 11.35 0.58 3.28
N TYR A 88 12.67 0.63 3.39
CA TYR A 88 13.37 0.33 4.63
C TYR A 88 13.57 1.60 5.46
N GLU A 89 12.97 1.67 6.65
CA GLU A 89 13.07 2.80 7.57
C GLU A 89 13.24 2.28 9.00
N GLY A 90 14.17 2.85 9.78
CA GLY A 90 14.29 2.54 11.21
C GLY A 90 14.54 1.06 11.55
N GLY A 91 15.17 0.29 10.65
CA GLY A 91 15.44 -1.14 10.85
C GLY A 91 14.31 -2.09 10.41
N ALA A 92 13.21 -1.57 9.86
CA ALA A 92 12.07 -2.37 9.43
C ALA A 92 11.59 -2.04 8.01
N TRP A 93 10.89 -2.98 7.38
CA TRP A 93 10.26 -2.78 6.08
C TRP A 93 8.84 -2.26 6.24
N HIS A 94 8.56 -1.12 5.62
CA HIS A 94 7.27 -0.45 5.65
C HIS A 94 6.61 -0.47 4.27
N TRP A 95 5.31 -0.72 4.23
CA TRP A 95 4.54 -0.65 3.00
C TRP A 95 4.34 0.79 2.54
N SER A 96 4.03 0.96 1.26
CA SER A 96 3.59 2.25 0.73
C SER A 96 2.27 2.11 -0.02
N MET A 97 1.45 3.15 0.09
CA MET A 97 0.32 3.38 -0.78
C MET A 97 0.81 3.70 -2.19
N THR A 98 0.04 3.28 -3.19
CA THR A 98 0.23 3.74 -4.57
C THR A 98 -0.20 5.20 -4.73
N ASN A 99 0.25 5.88 -5.80
CA ASN A 99 -0.21 7.24 -6.12
C ASN A 99 -1.74 7.31 -6.29
N GLY A 100 -2.36 6.28 -6.90
CA GLY A 100 -3.81 6.21 -7.05
C GLY A 100 -4.53 6.12 -5.71
N ASN A 101 -4.04 5.32 -4.75
CA ASN A 101 -4.64 5.27 -3.42
C ASN A 101 -4.47 6.59 -2.66
N LEU A 102 -3.31 7.25 -2.79
CA LEU A 102 -3.09 8.55 -2.18
C LEU A 102 -4.06 9.61 -2.74
N GLN A 103 -4.23 9.68 -4.06
CA GLN A 103 -5.16 10.62 -4.68
C GLN A 103 -6.60 10.33 -4.26
N GLY A 104 -7.01 9.06 -4.25
CA GLY A 104 -8.34 8.63 -3.82
C GLY A 104 -8.64 8.98 -2.36
N CYS A 105 -7.66 8.94 -1.47
CA CYS A 105 -7.84 9.29 -0.05
C CYS A 105 -7.57 10.76 0.28
N LYS A 106 -7.05 11.54 -0.66
CA LYS A 106 -6.93 13.00 -0.53
C LYS A 106 -8.23 13.71 -0.89
N LYS A 107 -8.96 13.25 -1.90
CA LYS A 107 -10.31 13.73 -2.25
C LYS A 107 -11.29 13.44 -1.13
#